data_AF-A0A1I7J8M3-F1
#
_entry.id   AF-A0A1I7J8M3-F1
#
_cell.length_a   1.000
_cell.length_b   1.000
_cell.length_c   1.000
_cell.angle_alpha   90.00
_cell.angle_beta   90.00
_cell.angle_gamma   90.00
#
_symmetry.space_group_name_H-M   'P 1'
#
loop_
_entity.id
_entity.type
_entity.pdbx_description
1 polymer ?
#
loop_
_entity_poly.entity_id
_entity_poly.type
_entity_poly.pdbx_seq_one_letter_code
_entity_poly.pdbx_strand_id
1 'polypeptide(L)'
;MTGVKAPKIPPPKPDPEERIRRAATPQRRARRKPVRQFRLRLIDAVALAAGGLLVLKLLSLLQAGLPESAELPEYGRAVARARTGYEPYDPVTTGSVDAKEAPAAATEKSPEPPPARPAPPAAGNPASPTERLLLEKLGARRDALRQKSEELELREKMLGEAERKLETGLGDLKKAEDKVDAVAKAKEDAEKQGLKNIVTMYEAMKPKDAARVFDRLGLDVLVPIVLAMNPRKMSEVLAVMQPETAERLTVALANRARGAGGPQAQAGMGLPANELPAIDPGAPAR
;
A
#
# COMPACT_ATOMS: atom_id res chain seq x y z
N MET A 1 -91.95 13.76 -64.56
CA MET A 1 -91.41 14.37 -63.31
C MET A 1 -91.87 13.45 -62.19
N THR A 2 -91.08 12.76 -61.40
CA THR A 2 -89.70 12.88 -60.90
C THR A 2 -89.30 11.47 -60.44
N GLY A 3 -88.20 10.92 -60.94
CA GLY A 3 -87.01 10.70 -60.12
C GLY A 3 -87.09 9.51 -59.15
N VAL A 4 -87.11 8.27 -59.66
CA VAL A 4 -87.01 7.05 -58.84
C VAL A 4 -85.53 6.74 -58.59
N LYS A 5 -85.12 6.80 -57.32
CA LYS A 5 -83.77 6.49 -56.83
C LYS A 5 -83.71 5.00 -56.47
N ALA A 6 -82.75 4.26 -57.04
CA ALA A 6 -82.49 2.84 -56.76
C ALA A 6 -80.96 2.57 -56.76
N PRO A 7 -80.47 1.51 -56.09
CA PRO A 7 -79.58 1.71 -54.95
C PRO A 7 -78.07 1.49 -55.20
N LYS A 8 -77.32 2.02 -54.23
CA LYS A 8 -75.86 2.12 -54.12
C LYS A 8 -75.23 0.74 -53.87
N ILE A 9 -74.44 0.25 -54.83
CA ILE A 9 -73.62 -0.96 -54.71
C ILE A 9 -72.27 -0.57 -54.06
N PRO A 10 -71.86 -1.18 -52.93
CA PRO A 10 -70.56 -0.92 -52.34
C PRO A 10 -69.43 -1.60 -53.14
N PRO A 11 -68.23 -1.00 -53.22
CA PRO A 11 -67.09 -1.64 -53.89
C PRO A 11 -66.63 -2.90 -53.12
N PRO A 12 -66.05 -3.88 -53.83
CA PRO A 12 -65.61 -5.13 -53.22
C PRO A 12 -64.51 -4.90 -52.16
N LYS A 13 -64.55 -5.68 -51.09
CA LYS A 13 -63.55 -5.64 -50.01
C LYS A 13 -62.19 -6.11 -50.56
N PRO A 14 -61.08 -5.40 -50.25
CA PRO A 14 -59.76 -5.80 -50.73
C PRO A 14 -59.27 -7.07 -50.02
N ASP A 15 -58.56 -7.91 -50.78
CA ASP A 15 -58.03 -9.21 -50.35
C ASP A 15 -57.12 -9.11 -49.11
N PRO A 16 -57.14 -10.12 -48.23
CA PRO A 16 -56.41 -10.08 -46.95
C PRO A 16 -54.89 -9.96 -47.11
N GLU A 17 -54.33 -10.34 -48.26
CA GLU A 17 -52.89 -10.29 -48.52
C GLU A 17 -52.36 -8.87 -48.80
N GLU A 18 -53.18 -7.98 -49.36
CA GLU A 18 -52.77 -6.59 -49.62
C GLU A 18 -52.66 -5.76 -48.32
N ARG A 19 -53.45 -6.11 -47.30
CA ARG A 19 -53.40 -5.45 -45.98
C ARG A 19 -52.08 -5.71 -45.26
N ILE A 20 -51.50 -6.90 -45.45
CA ILE A 20 -50.23 -7.27 -44.82
C ILE A 20 -49.06 -6.59 -45.53
N ARG A 21 -49.13 -6.44 -46.86
CA ARG A 21 -48.09 -5.76 -47.65
C ARG A 21 -48.06 -4.25 -47.43
N ARG A 22 -49.22 -3.59 -47.25
CA ARG A 22 -49.27 -2.13 -46.96
C ARG A 22 -48.86 -1.77 -45.53
N ALA A 23 -48.84 -2.72 -44.60
CA ALA A 23 -48.37 -2.50 -43.23
C ALA A 23 -46.83 -2.41 -43.12
N ALA A 24 -46.08 -2.76 -44.16
CA ALA A 24 -44.62 -2.73 -44.16
C ALA A 24 -44.07 -1.45 -44.81
N THR A 25 -44.42 -0.29 -44.26
CA THR A 25 -43.71 0.98 -44.56
C THR A 25 -42.90 1.39 -43.33
N PRO A 26 -41.57 1.40 -43.36
CA PRO A 26 -40.79 1.78 -42.18
C PRO A 26 -40.92 3.28 -41.94
N GLN A 27 -41.57 3.66 -40.85
CA GLN A 27 -41.63 5.05 -40.40
C GLN A 27 -40.21 5.59 -40.19
N ARG A 28 -39.90 6.65 -40.92
CA ARG A 28 -38.65 7.42 -40.88
C ARG A 28 -38.51 8.07 -39.50
N ARG A 29 -37.87 7.38 -38.55
CA ARG A 29 -37.62 7.90 -37.20
C ARG A 29 -36.65 9.09 -37.27
N ALA A 30 -37.11 10.24 -36.77
CA ALA A 30 -36.32 11.44 -36.63
C ALA A 30 -35.06 11.15 -35.78
N ARG A 31 -33.88 11.39 -36.37
CA ARG A 31 -32.59 11.27 -35.69
C ARG A 31 -32.47 12.34 -34.61
N ARG A 32 -32.78 12.00 -33.37
CA ARG A 32 -32.40 12.80 -32.20
C ARG A 32 -30.86 12.75 -32.08
N LYS A 33 -30.20 13.91 -32.10
CA LYS A 33 -28.75 14.01 -31.89
C LYS A 33 -28.42 13.47 -30.49
N PRO A 34 -27.39 12.63 -30.32
CA PRO A 34 -27.04 12.10 -29.01
C PRO A 34 -26.49 13.24 -28.14
N VAL A 35 -27.06 13.43 -26.96
CA VAL A 35 -26.51 14.29 -25.91
C VAL A 35 -25.18 13.68 -25.48
N ARG A 36 -24.08 14.44 -25.62
CA ARG A 36 -22.75 14.03 -25.15
C ARG A 36 -22.83 13.83 -23.63
N GLN A 37 -22.86 12.58 -23.21
CA GLN A 37 -22.74 12.22 -21.81
C GLN A 37 -21.29 12.54 -21.40
N PHE A 38 -21.11 13.60 -20.61
CA PHE A 38 -19.83 13.88 -19.97
C PHE A 38 -19.54 12.76 -18.98
N ARG A 39 -18.75 11.77 -19.42
CA ARG A 39 -18.17 10.74 -18.58
C ARG A 39 -17.01 11.41 -17.84
N LEU A 40 -17.30 12.07 -16.71
CA LEU A 40 -16.27 12.51 -15.77
C LEU A 40 -15.43 11.29 -15.42
N ARG A 41 -14.21 11.25 -15.92
CA ARG A 41 -13.30 10.14 -15.61
C ARG A 41 -12.82 10.35 -14.19
N LEU A 42 -12.54 9.26 -13.48
CA LEU A 42 -11.97 9.33 -12.13
C LEU A 42 -10.70 10.21 -12.12
N ILE A 43 -9.97 10.23 -13.24
CA ILE A 43 -8.80 11.10 -13.48
C ILE A 43 -9.17 12.59 -13.38
N ASP A 44 -10.31 13.02 -13.92
CA ASP A 44 -10.74 14.43 -13.87
C ASP A 44 -11.13 14.85 -12.45
N ALA A 45 -11.76 13.94 -11.69
CA ALA A 45 -12.11 14.17 -10.30
C ALA A 45 -10.87 14.21 -9.39
N VAL A 46 -9.90 13.32 -9.61
CA VAL A 46 -8.62 13.30 -8.88
C VAL A 46 -7.79 14.54 -9.21
N ALA A 47 -7.76 14.99 -10.46
CA ALA A 47 -7.07 16.22 -10.85
C ALA A 47 -7.66 17.45 -10.14
N LEU A 48 -9.00 17.53 -10.01
CA LEU A 48 -9.66 18.60 -9.28
C LEU A 48 -9.39 18.52 -7.77
N ALA A 49 -9.39 17.32 -7.18
CA ALA A 49 -9.09 17.12 -5.77
C ALA A 49 -7.63 17.47 -5.44
N ALA A 50 -6.69 17.05 -6.29
CA ALA A 50 -5.27 17.37 -6.16
C ALA A 50 -5.03 18.88 -6.30
N GLY A 51 -5.69 19.53 -7.26
CA GLY A 51 -5.67 20.99 -7.41
C GLY A 51 -6.21 21.70 -6.16
N GLY A 52 -7.33 21.26 -5.62
CA GLY A 52 -7.91 21.81 -4.39
C GLY A 52 -6.98 21.67 -3.17
N LEU A 53 -6.34 20.50 -3.02
CA LEU A 53 -5.36 20.26 -1.96
C LEU A 53 -4.11 21.14 -2.12
N LEU A 54 -3.65 21.37 -3.34
CA LEU A 54 -2.50 22.25 -3.61
C LEU A 54 -2.84 23.69 -3.22
N VAL A 55 -4.04 24.17 -3.55
CA VAL A 55 -4.51 25.50 -3.14
C VAL A 55 -4.60 25.62 -1.62
N LEU A 56 -5.16 24.61 -0.93
CA LEU A 56 -5.20 24.56 0.54
C LEU A 56 -3.80 24.54 1.17
N LYS A 57 -2.84 23.83 0.55
CA LYS A 57 -1.45 23.79 0.99
C LYS A 57 -0.76 25.14 0.82
N LEU A 58 -0.98 25.83 -0.30
CA LEU A 58 -0.44 27.17 -0.53
C LEU A 58 -1.08 28.20 0.41
N LEU A 59 -2.37 28.10 0.68
CA LEU A 59 -3.05 28.96 1.65
C LEU A 59 -2.50 28.73 3.07
N SER A 60 -2.25 27.47 3.45
CA SER A 60 -1.59 27.13 4.70
C SER A 60 -0.16 27.66 4.78
N LEU A 61 0.59 27.65 3.67
CA LEU A 61 1.95 28.21 3.63
C LEU A 61 1.94 29.73 3.77
N LEU A 62 0.95 30.41 3.17
CA LEU A 62 0.80 31.85 3.25
C LEU A 62 0.37 32.31 4.65
N GLN A 63 -0.45 31.50 5.33
CA GLN A 63 -0.92 31.77 6.69
C GLN A 63 0.11 31.37 7.78
N ALA A 64 0.99 30.41 7.49
CA ALA A 64 2.08 30.02 8.38
C ALA A 64 3.24 31.04 8.40
N GLY A 65 3.28 31.97 7.45
CA GLY A 65 4.41 32.89 7.27
C GLY A 65 5.68 32.15 6.80
N LEU A 66 6.55 32.83 6.05
CA LEU A 66 7.89 32.27 5.80
C LEU A 66 8.61 32.18 7.15
N PRO A 67 9.16 31.02 7.54
CA PRO A 67 9.96 30.92 8.76
C PRO A 67 11.29 31.63 8.52
N GLU A 68 11.32 32.93 8.80
CA GLU A 68 12.56 33.64 9.06
C GLU A 68 13.14 33.05 10.35
N SER A 69 14.28 32.37 10.23
CA SER A 69 15.09 31.85 11.35
C SER A 69 14.39 30.84 12.28
N ALA A 70 13.82 29.76 11.72
CA ALA A 70 13.49 28.59 12.54
C ALA A 70 14.72 27.69 12.71
N GLU A 71 15.15 27.51 13.96
CA GLU A 71 16.11 26.49 14.36
C GLU A 71 15.79 25.15 13.69
N LEU A 72 16.79 24.57 13.02
CA LEU A 72 16.63 23.28 12.35
C LEU A 72 16.12 22.22 13.35
N PRO A 73 15.13 21.38 12.97
CA PRO A 73 14.73 20.21 13.74
C PRO A 73 15.95 19.35 14.11
N GLU A 74 15.93 18.62 15.23
CA GLU A 74 17.09 17.87 15.74
C GLU A 74 17.73 16.95 14.67
N TYR A 75 16.93 16.34 13.81
CA TYR A 75 17.41 15.57 12.67
C TYR A 75 18.18 16.41 11.65
N GLY A 76 17.71 17.62 11.35
CA GLY A 76 18.42 18.57 10.48
C GLY A 76 19.76 19.01 11.07
N ARG A 77 19.85 19.16 12.40
CA ARG A 77 21.13 19.43 13.10
C ARG A 77 22.08 18.24 13.03
N ALA A 78 21.58 17.01 13.18
CA ALA A 78 22.40 15.80 13.08
C ALA A 78 22.99 15.60 11.67
N VAL A 79 22.18 15.82 10.62
CA VAL A 79 22.65 15.73 9.23
C VAL A 79 23.60 16.86 8.87
N ALA A 80 23.37 18.07 9.39
CA ALA A 80 24.30 19.19 9.21
C ALA A 80 25.65 18.92 9.89
N ARG A 81 25.66 18.44 11.15
CA ARG A 81 26.88 18.05 11.89
C ARG A 81 27.70 17.00 11.14
N ALA A 82 27.04 16.00 10.58
CA ALA A 82 27.69 14.94 9.81
C ALA A 82 28.32 15.43 8.49
N ARG A 83 27.78 16.49 7.89
CA ARG A 83 28.29 17.03 6.62
C ARG A 83 29.32 18.15 6.77
N THR A 84 29.19 19.01 7.78
CA THR A 84 29.99 20.24 7.87
C THR A 84 31.06 20.21 8.96
N GLY A 85 31.02 19.23 9.87
CA GLY A 85 31.98 19.14 10.98
C GLY A 85 31.95 20.34 11.93
N TYR A 86 30.91 21.18 11.85
CA TYR A 86 30.79 22.38 12.66
C TYR A 86 30.27 22.02 14.07
N GLU A 87 31.10 22.23 15.09
CA GLU A 87 30.67 22.24 16.49
C GLU A 87 30.33 23.67 16.92
N PRO A 88 29.08 23.93 17.34
CA PRO A 88 28.77 25.18 18.04
C PRO A 88 29.52 25.22 19.36
N TYR A 89 30.21 26.33 19.62
CA TYR A 89 30.90 26.61 20.88
C TYR A 89 29.87 26.70 22.01
N ASP A 90 29.92 25.74 22.93
CA ASP A 90 29.13 25.74 24.16
C ASP A 90 29.92 26.57 25.21
N PRO A 91 29.45 27.75 25.64
CA PRO A 91 30.18 28.53 26.63
C PRO A 91 30.18 27.77 27.96
N VAL A 92 31.38 27.33 28.34
CA VAL A 92 31.68 26.66 29.61
C VAL A 92 31.16 27.52 30.76
N THR A 93 30.14 27.03 31.44
CA THR A 93 29.70 27.54 32.75
C THR A 93 30.87 27.35 33.72
N THR A 94 31.44 28.47 34.14
CA THR A 94 32.54 28.55 35.10
C THR A 94 32.06 28.03 36.45
N GLY A 95 32.55 26.87 36.89
CA GLY A 95 32.13 26.31 38.18
C GLY A 95 32.67 24.93 38.54
N SER A 96 33.84 24.53 38.05
CA SER A 96 34.49 23.30 38.54
C SER A 96 35.92 23.60 38.94
N VAL A 97 36.15 23.65 40.24
CA VAL A 97 37.48 23.66 40.85
C VAL A 97 38.00 22.23 40.92
N ASP A 98 39.25 22.08 40.49
CA ASP A 98 39.99 20.83 40.34
C ASP A 98 40.11 19.98 41.60
N ALA A 99 40.21 18.69 41.34
CA ALA A 99 40.58 17.64 42.25
C ALA A 99 41.99 17.83 42.83
N LYS A 100 42.13 17.56 44.15
CA LYS A 100 43.42 17.32 44.80
C LYS A 100 43.35 16.10 45.71
N GLU A 101 43.96 15.02 45.21
CA GLU A 101 44.91 14.12 45.89
C GLU A 101 44.57 13.58 47.30
N ALA A 102 44.41 12.26 47.38
CA ALA A 102 44.46 11.44 48.61
C ALA A 102 45.92 11.32 49.11
N PRO A 103 46.23 10.91 50.37
CA PRO A 103 45.89 9.56 50.84
C PRO A 103 45.68 9.35 52.37
N ALA A 104 45.23 8.13 52.67
CA ALA A 104 45.64 7.27 53.80
C ALA A 104 44.71 7.10 55.03
N ALA A 105 44.73 5.83 55.46
CA ALA A 105 44.33 5.24 56.74
C ALA A 105 42.85 4.89 56.95
N ALA A 106 42.53 3.67 56.54
CA ALA A 106 41.46 2.88 57.13
C ALA A 106 41.80 2.54 58.60
N THR A 107 40.84 2.70 59.50
CA THR A 107 40.85 2.06 60.82
C THR A 107 39.44 1.55 61.08
N GLU A 108 39.31 0.24 61.19
CA GLU A 108 38.11 -0.46 61.62
C GLU A 108 37.77 -0.09 63.07
N LYS A 109 36.49 0.20 63.33
CA LYS A 109 35.91 0.10 64.68
C LYS A 109 34.54 -0.56 64.57
N SER A 110 34.42 -1.68 65.28
CA SER A 110 33.22 -2.51 65.46
C SER A 110 32.07 -1.74 66.13
N PRO A 111 30.83 -2.28 66.10
CA PRO A 111 29.59 -1.49 66.22
C PRO A 111 29.25 -1.14 67.68
N GLU A 112 28.97 0.13 67.92
CA GLU A 112 28.23 0.57 69.13
C GLU A 112 26.72 0.35 68.92
N PRO A 113 25.97 -0.01 69.98
CA PRO A 113 24.52 -0.23 69.88
C PRO A 113 23.80 1.08 69.54
N PRO A 114 22.64 1.03 68.86
CA PRO A 114 21.96 2.24 68.42
C PRO A 114 21.59 3.09 69.64
N PRO A 115 21.91 4.40 69.68
CA PRO A 115 21.38 5.27 70.71
C PRO A 115 19.87 5.27 70.61
N ALA A 116 19.21 5.21 71.77
CA ALA A 116 17.77 5.26 71.92
C ALA A 116 17.18 6.36 71.01
N ARG A 117 16.24 5.96 70.15
CA ARG A 117 15.41 6.92 69.39
C ARG A 117 14.89 7.95 70.38
N PRO A 118 15.11 9.26 70.19
CA PRO A 118 14.39 10.24 70.97
C PRO A 118 12.90 9.99 70.71
N ALA A 119 12.13 9.89 71.80
CA ALA A 119 10.68 9.80 71.75
C ALA A 119 10.16 10.92 70.83
N PRO A 120 9.15 10.67 69.99
CA PRO A 120 8.59 11.72 69.15
C PRO A 120 8.17 12.88 70.05
N PRO A 121 8.56 14.14 69.74
CA PRO A 121 8.14 15.26 70.55
C PRO A 121 6.62 15.25 70.63
N ALA A 122 6.11 15.28 71.86
CA ALA A 122 4.69 15.28 72.16
C ALA A 122 3.98 16.32 71.28
N ALA A 123 2.95 15.87 70.57
CA ALA A 123 2.04 16.71 69.80
C ALA A 123 1.38 17.72 70.75
N GLY A 124 1.94 18.91 70.87
CA GLY A 124 1.48 19.88 71.88
C GLY A 124 1.88 21.33 71.67
N ASN A 125 2.64 21.67 70.64
CA ASN A 125 2.84 23.07 70.27
C ASN A 125 1.86 23.45 69.16
N PRO A 126 1.02 24.50 69.32
CA PRO A 126 0.17 24.95 68.23
C PRO A 126 1.08 25.41 67.09
N ALA A 127 1.13 24.61 66.01
CA ALA A 127 1.92 24.90 64.81
C ALA A 127 1.74 26.38 64.43
N SER A 128 2.85 27.08 64.24
CA SER A 128 2.83 28.50 63.91
C SER A 128 2.03 28.72 62.61
N PRO A 129 1.37 29.88 62.41
CA PRO A 129 0.58 30.12 61.20
C PRO A 129 1.35 29.83 59.90
N THR A 130 2.66 30.13 59.88
CA THR A 130 3.56 29.86 58.75
C THR A 130 3.77 28.36 58.51
N GLU A 131 3.91 27.57 59.57
CA GLU A 131 4.10 26.12 59.49
C GLU A 131 2.86 25.42 58.94
N ARG A 132 1.65 25.86 59.33
CA ARG A 132 0.39 25.34 58.80
C ARG A 132 0.26 25.59 57.30
N LEU A 133 0.60 26.79 56.83
CA LEU A 133 0.59 27.14 55.40
C LEU A 133 1.61 26.32 54.60
N LEU A 134 2.77 26.01 55.19
CA LEU A 134 3.79 25.19 54.54
C LEU A 134 3.32 23.74 54.38
N LEU A 135 2.70 23.18 55.42
CA LEU A 135 2.11 21.84 55.40
C LEU A 135 0.97 21.74 54.39
N GLU A 136 0.11 22.76 54.29
CA GLU A 136 -0.95 22.83 53.28
C GLU A 136 -0.36 22.83 51.86
N LYS A 137 0.66 23.65 51.59
CA LYS A 137 1.35 23.70 50.29
C LYS A 137 2.03 22.37 49.95
N LEU A 138 2.64 21.70 50.92
CA LEU A 138 3.25 20.38 50.73
C LEU A 138 2.19 19.30 50.46
N GLY A 139 1.06 19.34 51.17
CA GLY A 139 -0.09 18.48 50.92
C GLY A 139 -0.64 18.66 49.50
N ALA A 140 -0.92 19.91 49.12
CA ALA A 140 -1.38 20.25 47.77
C ALA A 140 -0.38 19.80 46.68
N ARG A 141 0.93 19.96 46.92
CA ARG A 141 1.96 19.50 45.98
C ARG A 141 2.00 17.97 45.88
N ARG A 142 1.87 17.25 47.00
CA ARG A 142 1.81 15.79 47.01
C ARG A 142 0.61 15.28 46.22
N ASP A 143 -0.55 15.89 46.43
CA ASP A 143 -1.78 15.47 45.76
C ASP A 143 -1.72 15.78 44.25
N ALA A 144 -1.13 16.92 43.85
CA ALA A 144 -0.85 17.23 42.44
C ALA A 144 0.15 16.24 41.79
N LEU A 145 1.19 15.81 42.51
CA LEU A 145 2.12 14.79 42.03
C LEU A 145 1.44 13.43 41.88
N ARG A 146 0.56 13.07 42.83
CA ARG A 146 -0.21 11.83 42.78
C ARG A 146 -1.16 11.78 41.58
N GLN A 147 -1.85 12.88 41.29
CA GLN A 147 -2.68 12.97 40.09
C GLN A 147 -1.86 12.79 38.81
N LYS A 148 -0.68 13.41 38.74
CA LYS A 148 0.23 13.24 37.60
C LYS A 148 0.77 11.81 37.48
N SER A 149 1.10 11.14 38.58
CA SER A 149 1.56 9.75 38.53
C SER A 149 0.46 8.82 38.05
N GLU A 150 -0.77 8.99 38.55
CA GLU A 150 -1.93 8.21 38.11
C GLU A 150 -2.24 8.42 36.61
N GLU A 151 -2.11 9.67 36.12
CA GLU A 151 -2.24 9.97 34.70
C GLU A 151 -1.15 9.32 33.84
N LEU A 152 0.11 9.38 34.29
CA LEU A 152 1.23 8.75 33.58
C LEU A 152 1.11 7.23 33.54
N GLU A 153 0.72 6.60 34.65
CA GLU A 153 0.47 5.16 34.72
C GLU A 153 -0.64 4.72 33.75
N LEU A 154 -1.71 5.52 33.61
CA LEU A 154 -2.76 5.24 32.64
C LEU A 154 -2.24 5.34 31.21
N ARG A 155 -1.47 6.39 30.90
CA ARG A 155 -0.86 6.56 29.57
C ARG A 155 0.11 5.43 29.24
N GLU A 156 0.93 5.00 30.19
CA GLU A 156 1.88 3.89 30.01
C GLU A 156 1.15 2.58 29.72
N LYS A 157 0.06 2.29 30.43
CA LYS A 157 -0.79 1.11 30.14
C LYS A 157 -1.37 1.15 28.73
N MET A 158 -1.91 2.31 28.32
CA MET A 158 -2.47 2.49 26.97
C MET A 158 -1.41 2.35 25.88
N LEU A 159 -0.20 2.88 26.11
CA LEU A 159 0.93 2.74 25.20
C LEU A 159 1.42 1.30 25.13
N GLY A 160 1.53 0.59 26.25
CA GLY A 160 1.92 -0.82 26.27
C GLY A 160 0.91 -1.72 25.54
N GLU A 161 -0.39 -1.45 25.63
CA GLU A 161 -1.39 -2.15 24.82
C GLU A 161 -1.27 -1.81 23.33
N ALA A 162 -0.99 -0.55 22.98
CA ALA A 162 -0.77 -0.15 21.60
C ALA A 162 0.48 -0.81 21.01
N GLU A 163 1.59 -0.86 21.77
CA GLU A 163 2.83 -1.52 21.37
C GLU A 163 2.61 -3.02 21.13
N ARG A 164 1.92 -3.72 22.05
CA ARG A 164 1.58 -5.15 21.84
C ARG A 164 0.72 -5.38 20.61
N LYS A 165 -0.24 -4.50 20.32
CA LYS A 165 -1.06 -4.57 19.09
C LYS A 165 -0.21 -4.36 17.85
N LEU A 166 0.73 -3.43 17.87
CA LEU A 166 1.66 -3.19 16.77
C LEU A 166 2.62 -4.36 16.56
N GLU A 167 3.18 -4.93 17.62
CA GLU A 167 4.07 -6.10 17.55
C GLU A 167 3.34 -7.31 16.98
N THR A 168 2.11 -7.56 17.44
CA THR A 168 1.25 -8.64 16.90
C THR A 168 0.95 -8.40 15.42
N GLY A 169 0.53 -7.18 15.05
CA GLY A 169 0.24 -6.81 13.67
C GLY A 169 1.46 -6.93 12.74
N LEU A 170 2.64 -6.55 13.22
CA LEU A 170 3.89 -6.70 12.47
C LEU A 170 4.27 -8.18 12.30
N GLY A 171 4.07 -8.99 13.35
CA GLY A 171 4.30 -10.43 13.29
C GLY A 171 3.37 -11.13 12.29
N ASP A 172 2.10 -10.75 12.25
CA ASP A 172 1.14 -11.29 11.30
C ASP A 172 1.40 -10.84 9.86
N LEU A 173 1.80 -9.58 9.67
CA LEU A 173 2.18 -9.06 8.36
C LEU A 173 3.41 -9.80 7.80
N LYS A 174 4.45 -10.00 8.63
CA LYS A 174 5.64 -10.77 8.22
C LYS A 174 5.29 -12.21 7.86
N LYS A 175 4.45 -12.88 8.65
CA LYS A 175 3.97 -14.24 8.33
C LYS A 175 3.17 -14.26 7.02
N ALA A 176 2.40 -13.22 6.72
CA ALA A 176 1.66 -13.11 5.47
C ALA A 176 2.61 -12.90 4.28
N GLU A 177 3.61 -12.03 4.43
CA GLU A 177 4.67 -11.81 3.44
C GLU A 177 5.45 -13.10 3.15
N ASP A 178 5.93 -13.79 4.19
CA ASP A 178 6.65 -15.07 4.07
C ASP A 178 5.81 -16.13 3.36
N LYS A 179 4.50 -16.19 3.63
CA LYS A 179 3.57 -17.10 2.94
C LYS A 179 3.41 -16.73 1.46
N VAL A 180 3.26 -15.45 1.15
CA VAL A 180 3.14 -14.99 -0.25
C VAL A 180 4.42 -15.30 -1.01
N ASP A 181 5.58 -15.02 -0.42
CA ASP A 181 6.88 -15.33 -1.03
C ASP A 181 7.09 -16.83 -1.21
N ALA A 182 6.71 -17.64 -0.23
CA ALA A 182 6.78 -19.10 -0.33
C ALA A 182 5.86 -19.63 -1.45
N VAL A 183 4.64 -19.11 -1.56
CA VAL A 183 3.69 -19.49 -2.62
C VAL A 183 4.18 -19.02 -3.99
N ALA A 184 4.74 -17.81 -4.09
CA ALA A 184 5.29 -17.28 -5.33
C ALA A 184 6.47 -18.12 -5.81
N LYS A 185 7.42 -18.46 -4.92
CA LYS A 185 8.55 -19.34 -5.22
C LYS A 185 8.09 -20.74 -5.63
N ALA A 186 7.16 -21.33 -4.87
CA ALA A 186 6.63 -22.66 -5.19
C ALA A 186 5.94 -22.68 -6.57
N LYS A 187 5.22 -21.61 -6.92
CA LYS A 187 4.60 -21.46 -8.24
C LYS A 187 5.65 -21.30 -9.35
N GLU A 188 6.66 -20.45 -9.14
CA GLU A 188 7.75 -20.26 -10.10
C GLU A 188 8.52 -21.57 -10.33
N ASP A 189 8.80 -22.33 -9.27
CA ASP A 189 9.48 -23.62 -9.35
C ASP A 189 8.62 -24.67 -10.05
N ALA A 190 7.31 -24.71 -9.78
CA ALA A 190 6.38 -25.60 -10.49
C ALA A 190 6.28 -25.26 -11.99
N GLU A 191 6.22 -23.97 -12.33
CA GLU A 191 6.22 -23.50 -13.73
C GLU A 191 7.54 -23.85 -14.42
N LYS A 192 8.69 -23.64 -13.76
CA LYS A 192 10.02 -24.03 -14.27
C LYS A 192 10.13 -25.53 -14.49
N GLN A 193 9.65 -26.35 -13.55
CA GLN A 193 9.65 -27.81 -13.67
C GLN A 193 8.75 -28.28 -14.81
N GLY A 194 7.53 -27.72 -14.92
CA GLY A 194 6.60 -28.00 -16.01
C GLY A 194 7.21 -27.65 -17.37
N LEU A 195 7.78 -26.45 -17.50
CA LEU A 195 8.47 -26.02 -18.71
C LEU A 195 9.66 -26.93 -19.05
N LYS A 196 10.49 -27.28 -18.05
CA LYS A 196 11.65 -28.17 -18.26
C LYS A 196 11.23 -29.54 -18.81
N ASN A 197 10.13 -30.11 -18.32
CA ASN A 197 9.63 -31.39 -18.80
C ASN A 197 9.20 -31.31 -20.28
N ILE A 198 8.51 -30.23 -20.65
CA ILE A 198 8.09 -29.97 -22.03
C ILE A 198 9.31 -29.79 -22.93
N VAL A 199 10.28 -28.98 -22.51
CA VAL A 199 11.53 -28.73 -23.25
C VAL A 199 12.29 -30.03 -23.47
N THR A 200 12.46 -30.85 -22.42
CA THR A 200 13.20 -32.11 -22.51
C THR A 200 12.58 -33.07 -23.53
N MET A 201 11.24 -33.13 -23.60
CA MET A 201 10.53 -33.94 -24.59
C MET A 201 10.82 -33.48 -26.02
N TYR A 202 10.85 -32.16 -26.26
CA TYR A 202 11.16 -31.62 -27.58
C TYR A 202 12.64 -31.72 -27.94
N GLU A 203 13.55 -31.62 -26.97
CA GLU A 203 15.00 -31.80 -27.17
C GLU A 203 15.38 -33.24 -27.51
N ALA A 204 14.64 -34.22 -26.97
CA ALA A 204 14.83 -35.63 -27.27
C ALA A 204 14.25 -36.05 -28.63
N MET A 205 13.41 -35.22 -29.24
CA MET A 205 12.80 -35.48 -30.55
C MET A 205 13.72 -35.04 -31.70
N LYS A 206 13.50 -35.62 -32.89
CA LYS A 206 14.23 -35.25 -34.11
C LYS A 206 13.98 -33.76 -34.46
N PRO A 207 15.03 -32.99 -34.86
CA PRO A 207 14.88 -31.57 -35.16
C PRO A 207 13.80 -31.25 -36.20
N LYS A 208 13.67 -32.11 -37.22
CA LYS A 208 12.64 -31.97 -38.27
C LYS A 208 11.21 -32.12 -37.75
N ASP A 209 10.99 -32.99 -36.77
CA ASP A 209 9.67 -33.20 -36.18
C ASP A 209 9.34 -32.11 -35.16
N ALA A 210 10.33 -31.63 -34.40
CA ALA A 210 10.19 -30.46 -33.53
C ALA A 210 9.86 -29.19 -34.33
N ALA A 211 10.56 -28.95 -35.45
CA ALA A 211 10.31 -27.82 -36.34
C ALA A 211 8.85 -27.77 -36.82
N ARG A 212 8.30 -28.91 -37.27
CA ARG A 212 6.89 -29.02 -37.70
C ARG A 212 5.88 -28.64 -36.62
N VAL A 213 6.20 -28.92 -35.35
CA VAL A 213 5.34 -28.54 -34.22
C VAL A 213 5.49 -27.06 -33.91
N PHE A 214 6.72 -26.55 -33.88
CA PHE A 214 7.02 -25.14 -33.59
C PHE A 214 6.48 -24.20 -34.67
N ASP A 215 6.46 -24.61 -35.94
CA ASP A 215 5.84 -23.87 -37.05
C ASP A 215 4.34 -23.62 -36.86
N ARG A 216 3.66 -24.43 -36.03
CA ARG A 216 2.23 -24.30 -35.75
C ARG A 216 1.94 -23.66 -34.39
N LEU A 217 2.97 -23.40 -33.59
CA LEU A 217 2.82 -22.91 -32.23
C LEU A 217 2.81 -21.37 -32.19
N GLY A 218 1.96 -20.79 -31.35
CA GLY A 218 1.93 -19.36 -31.11
C GLY A 218 3.18 -18.86 -30.38
N LEU A 219 3.57 -17.60 -30.64
CA LEU A 219 4.76 -16.98 -30.04
C LEU A 219 4.72 -16.96 -28.50
N ASP A 220 3.52 -16.84 -27.91
CA ASP A 220 3.32 -16.81 -26.45
C ASP A 220 3.81 -18.09 -25.76
N VAL A 221 3.71 -19.23 -26.42
CA VAL A 221 4.15 -20.54 -25.90
C VAL A 221 5.53 -20.90 -26.44
N LEU A 222 5.83 -20.54 -27.69
CA LEU A 222 7.10 -20.86 -28.33
C LEU A 222 8.28 -20.14 -27.67
N VAL A 223 8.16 -18.84 -27.38
CA VAL A 223 9.27 -18.04 -26.84
C VAL A 223 9.75 -18.56 -25.47
N PRO A 224 8.87 -18.84 -24.48
CA PRO A 224 9.32 -19.44 -23.21
C PRO A 224 10.03 -20.78 -23.36
N ILE A 225 9.54 -21.66 -24.24
CA ILE A 225 10.14 -22.97 -24.50
C ILE A 225 11.54 -22.81 -25.11
N VAL A 226 11.67 -21.96 -26.13
CA VAL A 226 12.93 -21.70 -26.83
C VAL A 226 13.99 -21.11 -25.89
N LEU A 227 13.60 -20.22 -24.98
CA LEU A 227 14.52 -19.64 -23.99
C LEU A 227 15.02 -20.65 -22.95
N ALA A 228 14.21 -21.65 -22.62
CA ALA A 228 14.58 -22.70 -21.68
C ALA A 228 15.32 -23.88 -22.34
N MET A 229 15.36 -23.93 -23.68
CA MET A 229 15.99 -24.99 -24.47
C MET A 229 17.49 -24.77 -24.65
N ASN A 230 18.23 -25.87 -24.84
CA ASN A 230 19.64 -25.82 -25.19
C ASN A 230 19.86 -25.09 -26.53
N PRO A 231 20.70 -24.04 -26.58
CA PRO A 231 20.93 -23.26 -27.80
C PRO A 231 21.41 -24.08 -28.99
N ARG A 232 22.18 -25.16 -28.76
CA ARG A 232 22.66 -26.03 -29.84
C ARG A 232 21.52 -26.81 -30.50
N LYS A 233 20.62 -27.37 -29.69
CA LYS A 233 19.43 -28.09 -30.16
C LYS A 233 18.46 -27.15 -30.87
N MET A 234 18.29 -25.94 -30.35
CA MET A 234 17.47 -24.94 -31.01
C MET A 234 18.01 -24.55 -32.39
N SER A 235 19.33 -24.40 -32.55
CA SER A 235 19.93 -24.12 -33.86
C SER A 235 19.65 -25.24 -34.89
N GLU A 236 19.70 -26.50 -34.47
CA GLU A 236 19.34 -27.64 -35.33
C GLU A 236 17.86 -27.57 -35.75
N VAL A 237 16.97 -27.15 -34.86
CA VAL A 237 15.52 -27.00 -35.14
C VAL A 237 15.26 -25.79 -36.05
N LEU A 238 15.91 -24.65 -35.81
CA LEU A 238 15.80 -23.44 -36.64
C LEU A 238 16.22 -23.71 -38.08
N ALA A 239 17.23 -24.55 -38.31
CA ALA A 239 17.72 -24.89 -39.64
C ALA A 239 16.70 -25.66 -40.51
N VAL A 240 15.71 -26.32 -39.88
CA VAL A 240 14.67 -27.11 -40.57
C VAL A 240 13.25 -26.51 -40.43
N MET A 241 13.13 -25.36 -39.77
CA MET A 241 11.88 -24.60 -39.63
C MET A 241 11.50 -23.84 -40.90
N GLN A 242 10.25 -23.39 -40.98
CA GLN A 242 9.84 -22.46 -42.03
C GLN A 242 10.51 -21.08 -41.83
N PRO A 243 10.99 -20.44 -42.91
CA PRO A 243 11.71 -19.16 -42.82
C PRO A 243 10.84 -18.06 -42.18
N GLU A 244 9.54 -18.03 -42.50
CA GLU A 244 8.60 -17.07 -41.92
C GLU A 244 8.45 -17.21 -40.41
N THR A 245 8.37 -18.44 -39.89
CA THR A 245 8.26 -18.69 -38.45
C THR A 245 9.57 -18.34 -37.74
N ALA A 246 10.71 -18.70 -38.34
CA ALA A 246 12.03 -18.39 -37.80
C ALA A 246 12.24 -16.88 -37.66
N GLU A 247 11.87 -16.11 -38.69
CA GLU A 247 11.92 -14.63 -38.64
C GLU A 247 11.09 -14.09 -37.47
N ARG A 248 9.83 -14.52 -37.35
CA ARG A 248 8.93 -14.09 -36.27
C ARG A 248 9.50 -14.41 -34.88
N LEU A 249 10.06 -15.60 -34.71
CA LEU A 249 10.67 -16.03 -33.46
C LEU A 249 11.91 -15.17 -33.12
N THR A 250 12.79 -14.92 -34.09
CA THR A 250 13.97 -14.07 -33.89
C THR A 250 13.59 -12.63 -33.55
N VAL A 251 12.58 -12.06 -34.24
CA VAL A 251 12.05 -10.73 -33.92
C VAL A 251 11.48 -10.69 -32.51
N ALA A 252 10.70 -11.70 -32.10
CA ALA A 252 10.13 -11.79 -30.77
C ALA A 252 11.23 -11.88 -29.68
N LEU A 253 12.25 -12.69 -29.90
CA LEU A 253 13.41 -12.81 -28.99
C LEU A 253 14.20 -11.49 -28.91
N ALA A 254 14.44 -10.84 -30.05
CA ALA A 254 15.15 -9.57 -30.11
C ALA A 254 14.37 -8.42 -29.44
N ASN A 255 13.04 -8.41 -29.58
CA ASN A 255 12.17 -7.44 -28.90
C ASN A 255 12.16 -7.68 -27.39
N ARG A 256 12.12 -8.94 -26.95
CA ARG A 256 12.20 -9.30 -25.53
C ARG A 256 13.56 -8.96 -24.93
N ALA A 257 14.66 -9.21 -25.63
CA ALA A 257 16.02 -8.85 -25.19
C ALA A 257 16.18 -7.32 -25.04
N ARG A 258 15.48 -6.53 -25.86
CA ARG A 258 15.38 -5.07 -25.73
C ARG A 258 14.38 -4.59 -24.67
N GLY A 259 13.74 -5.49 -23.92
CA GLY A 259 12.74 -5.16 -22.90
C GLY A 259 11.36 -4.79 -23.44
N ALA A 260 11.13 -4.88 -24.76
CA ALA A 260 9.88 -4.52 -25.41
C ALA A 260 8.84 -5.65 -25.45
N GLY A 261 9.16 -6.83 -24.89
CA GLY A 261 8.36 -8.05 -25.00
C GLY A 261 8.32 -8.91 -23.73
N GLY A 262 8.45 -8.29 -22.55
CA GLY A 262 8.07 -8.98 -21.31
C GLY A 262 6.59 -9.34 -21.38
N PRO A 263 6.13 -10.43 -20.73
CA PRO A 263 4.72 -10.73 -20.65
C PRO A 263 4.03 -9.48 -20.11
N GLN A 264 3.26 -8.83 -20.98
CA GLN A 264 2.10 -8.09 -20.54
C GLN A 264 1.22 -9.19 -19.94
N ALA A 265 1.47 -9.50 -18.67
CA ALA A 265 0.46 -10.05 -17.81
C ALA A 265 -0.78 -9.22 -18.14
N GLN A 266 -1.84 -9.92 -18.57
CA GLN A 266 -3.17 -9.35 -18.54
C GLN A 266 -3.34 -8.83 -17.10
N ALA A 267 -3.05 -7.55 -16.89
CA ALA A 267 -3.40 -6.81 -15.70
C ALA A 267 -4.89 -6.50 -15.82
N GLY A 268 -5.66 -7.58 -15.94
CA GLY A 268 -7.10 -7.62 -15.83
C GLY A 268 -7.37 -8.57 -14.68
N MET A 269 -7.81 -8.00 -13.57
CA MET A 269 -8.36 -8.71 -12.41
C MET A 269 -7.35 -9.39 -11.46
N GLY A 270 -6.45 -8.60 -10.87
CA GLY A 270 -5.78 -8.96 -9.63
C GLY A 270 -5.82 -7.77 -8.70
N LEU A 271 -6.59 -7.88 -7.60
CA LEU A 271 -6.77 -6.82 -6.62
C LEU A 271 -5.40 -6.29 -6.13
N PRO A 272 -5.26 -4.97 -5.90
CA PRO A 272 -4.03 -4.41 -5.34
C PRO A 272 -3.82 -4.88 -3.90
N ALA A 273 -2.56 -4.92 -3.46
CA ALA A 273 -2.07 -5.46 -2.19
C ALA A 273 -2.62 -4.83 -0.88
N ASN A 274 -3.67 -4.00 -0.96
CA ASN A 274 -4.29 -3.30 0.17
C ASN A 274 -5.70 -3.78 0.51
N GLU A 275 -6.22 -4.83 -0.13
CA GLU A 275 -7.57 -5.34 0.17
C GLU A 275 -7.48 -6.74 0.81
N LEU A 276 -7.86 -6.83 2.09
CA LEU A 276 -8.14 -8.12 2.75
C LEU A 276 -9.33 -8.81 2.07
N PRO A 277 -9.40 -10.16 2.02
CA PRO A 277 -10.53 -10.85 1.43
C PRO A 277 -11.83 -10.41 2.12
N ALA A 278 -12.83 -10.02 1.34
CA ALA A 278 -14.14 -9.68 1.87
C ALA A 278 -14.71 -10.89 2.62
N ILE A 279 -14.97 -10.72 3.92
CA ILE A 279 -15.71 -11.70 4.73
C ILE A 279 -17.10 -11.82 4.11
N ASP A 280 -17.41 -13.00 3.59
CA ASP A 280 -18.70 -13.32 2.98
C ASP A 280 -19.78 -13.26 4.08
N PRO A 281 -20.76 -12.33 4.02
CA PRO A 281 -21.86 -12.34 4.96
C PRO A 281 -22.77 -13.50 4.56
N GLY A 282 -22.73 -14.57 5.34
CA GLY A 282 -23.56 -15.77 5.15
C GLY A 282 -25.00 -15.41 4.75
N ALA A 283 -25.48 -16.10 3.72
CA ALA A 283 -26.80 -15.88 3.14
C ALA A 283 -27.90 -15.91 4.22
N PRO A 284 -28.91 -15.03 4.16
CA PRO A 284 -29.99 -15.03 5.13
C PRO A 284 -30.80 -16.32 4.98
N ALA A 285 -30.90 -17.07 6.07
CA ALA A 285 -31.77 -18.22 6.22
C ALA A 285 -33.20 -17.84 5.83
N ARG A 286 -33.79 -18.64 4.94
CA ARG A 286 -35.24 -18.68 4.71
C ARG A 286 -35.86 -19.73 5.61
#